data_AF-A0A7J6RHK2-F1
#
_entry.id   AF-A0A7J6RHK2-F1
#
_cell.length_a   1.000
_cell.length_b   1.000
_cell.length_c   1.000
_cell.angle_alpha   90.00
_cell.angle_beta   90.00
_cell.angle_gamma   90.00
#
_symmetry.space_group_name_H-M   'P 1'
#
loop_
_entity.id
_entity.type
_entity.pdbx_description
1 polymer ?
#
loop_
_entity_poly.entity_id
_entity_poly.type
_entity_poly.pdbx_seq_one_letter_code
_entity_poly.pdbx_strand_id
1 'polypeptide(L)'
;VALLVFTMLGGTWRSVLPSSVLYRGSFWSPLLEQALPGNLRSSRGSVRHVTTTLGKSLGCHTCGSKVGPFVSDLCPPTAAISSGFGRTWLDRITGGVKQYYLPQCSVCSGIQSRVLYYNAHQPLW
;
A
#
# COMPACT_ATOMS: atom_id res chain seq x y z
N VAL A 1 -17.24 13.91 15.61
CA VAL A 1 -16.49 13.15 16.65
C VAL A 1 -15.71 11.98 16.05
N ALA A 2 -16.34 11.02 15.36
CA ALA A 2 -15.65 9.84 14.81
C ALA A 2 -14.48 10.16 13.83
N LEU A 3 -14.67 11.10 12.90
CA LEU A 3 -13.63 11.51 11.95
C LEU A 3 -12.43 12.20 12.62
N LEU A 4 -12.67 12.97 13.67
CA LEU A 4 -11.64 13.68 14.43
C LEU A 4 -10.75 12.68 15.19
N VAL A 5 -11.37 11.70 15.85
CA VAL A 5 -10.67 10.58 16.51
C VAL A 5 -9.89 9.75 15.49
N PHE A 6 -10.48 9.43 14.34
CA PHE A 6 -9.80 8.72 13.26
C PHE A 6 -8.56 9.45 12.75
N THR A 7 -8.64 10.77 12.52
CA THR A 7 -7.47 11.57 12.12
C THR A 7 -6.41 11.65 13.20
N MET A 8 -6.80 11.75 14.48
CA MET A 8 -5.85 11.78 15.60
C MET A 8 -5.11 10.44 15.79
N LEU A 9 -5.73 9.33 15.43
CA LEU A 9 -5.11 8.00 15.41
C LEU A 9 -4.27 7.73 14.15
N GLY A 10 -4.05 8.75 13.30
CA GLY A 10 -3.23 8.66 12.09
C GLY A 10 -3.98 8.25 10.82
N GLY A 11 -5.32 8.19 10.88
CA GLY A 11 -6.17 7.97 9.71
C GLY A 11 -6.16 9.17 8.76
N THR A 12 -6.24 8.92 7.45
CA THR A 12 -6.32 9.99 6.43
C THR A 12 -7.64 9.89 5.68
N TRP A 13 -8.18 11.00 5.17
CA TRP A 13 -9.40 10.95 4.34
C TRP A 13 -9.28 9.97 3.15
N ARG A 14 -8.06 9.83 2.60
CA ARG A 14 -7.75 8.89 1.53
C ARG A 14 -7.81 7.42 1.97
N SER A 15 -7.61 7.16 3.26
CA SER A 15 -7.70 5.82 3.85
C SER A 15 -9.12 5.45 4.27
N VAL A 16 -10.11 6.34 4.09
CA VAL A 16 -11.55 6.03 4.25
C VAL A 16 -12.15 5.49 2.95
N LEU A 17 -11.53 5.80 1.81
CA LEU A 17 -11.95 5.31 0.50
C LEU A 17 -11.58 3.83 0.31
N PRO A 18 -12.30 3.09 -0.55
CA PRO A 18 -11.91 1.73 -0.92
C PRO A 18 -10.43 1.70 -1.31
N SER A 19 -9.73 0.65 -0.87
CA SER A 19 -8.29 0.49 -1.04
C SER A 19 -7.89 0.63 -2.50
N SER A 20 -7.34 1.79 -2.84
CA SER A 20 -6.76 2.08 -4.15
C SER A 20 -5.37 1.49 -4.25
N VAL A 21 -5.01 0.98 -5.42
CA VAL A 21 -3.65 0.48 -5.69
C VAL A 21 -2.60 1.59 -5.60
N LEU A 22 -3.01 2.86 -5.78
CA LEU A 22 -2.11 4.01 -5.72
C LEU A 22 -1.88 4.52 -4.29
N TYR A 23 -2.73 4.13 -3.35
CA TYR A 23 -2.76 4.69 -2.01
C TYR A 23 -2.76 3.62 -0.94
N ARG A 24 -2.37 4.03 0.27
CA ARG A 24 -2.35 3.16 1.44
C ARG A 24 -3.79 2.79 1.81
N GLY A 25 -3.99 1.54 2.22
CA GLY A 25 -5.29 1.07 2.69
C GLY A 25 -5.69 1.69 4.04
N SER A 26 -6.93 1.43 4.44
CA SER A 26 -7.55 1.99 5.65
C SER A 26 -6.88 1.58 6.96
N PHE A 27 -6.20 0.43 6.97
CA PHE A 27 -5.52 -0.14 8.13
C PHE A 27 -4.00 -0.01 8.05
N TRP A 28 -3.52 0.88 7.18
CA TRP A 28 -2.11 1.23 7.15
C TRP A 28 -1.69 1.91 8.46
N SER A 29 -0.44 1.65 8.88
CA SER A 29 0.18 2.23 10.06
C SER A 29 1.52 2.88 9.69
N PRO A 30 1.88 4.04 10.27
CA PRO A 30 3.18 4.68 10.07
C PRO A 30 4.37 3.76 10.38
N LEU A 31 4.20 2.81 11.30
CA LEU A 31 5.20 1.81 11.66
C LEU A 31 5.56 0.89 10.47
N LEU A 32 4.61 0.63 9.56
CA LEU A 32 4.87 -0.15 8.35
C LEU A 32 5.82 0.55 7.38
N GLU A 33 5.80 1.88 7.35
CA GLU A 33 6.59 2.68 6.40
C GLU A 33 8.06 2.75 6.76
N GLN A 34 8.33 2.85 8.05
CA GLN A 34 9.68 2.88 8.58
C GLN A 34 10.34 1.52 8.43
N ALA A 35 9.56 0.44 8.46
CA ALA A 35 10.07 -0.91 8.44
C ALA A 35 10.54 -1.37 7.05
N LEU A 36 9.87 -0.93 5.97
CA LEU A 36 10.22 -1.36 4.60
C LEU A 36 10.05 -0.25 3.55
N PRO A 37 11.01 0.68 3.42
CA PRO A 37 11.04 1.60 2.30
C PRO A 37 11.20 0.85 0.96
N GLY A 38 10.46 1.29 -0.06
CA GLY A 38 10.36 0.64 -1.38
C GLY A 38 11.65 0.67 -2.22
N ASN A 39 12.64 1.46 -1.80
CA ASN A 39 13.97 1.52 -2.41
C ASN A 39 14.93 0.45 -1.90
N LEU A 40 14.53 -0.38 -0.92
CA LEU A 40 15.37 -1.46 -0.42
C LEU A 40 15.68 -2.45 -1.55
N ARG A 41 16.94 -2.45 -2.00
CA ARG A 41 17.61 -3.57 -2.70
C ARG A 41 17.81 -4.77 -1.76
N SER A 42 16.81 -5.07 -0.93
CA SER A 42 16.85 -6.21 -0.03
C SER A 42 16.47 -7.48 -0.81
N SER A 43 17.09 -8.61 -0.48
CA SER A 43 16.79 -9.88 -1.13
C SER A 43 15.30 -10.20 -0.97
N ARG A 44 14.66 -10.75 -2.02
CA ARG A 44 13.23 -11.12 -2.02
C ARG A 44 12.81 -11.90 -0.76
N GLY A 45 13.71 -12.74 -0.24
CA GLY A 45 13.49 -13.53 0.98
C GLY A 45 13.38 -12.69 2.25
N SER A 46 14.25 -11.69 2.42
CA SER A 46 14.25 -10.79 3.58
C SER A 46 12.98 -9.93 3.62
N VAL A 47 12.61 -9.33 2.47
CA VAL A 47 11.37 -8.55 2.36
C VAL A 47 10.15 -9.41 2.70
N ARG A 48 10.06 -10.62 2.15
CA ARG A 48 8.92 -11.53 2.43
C ARG A 48 8.83 -11.89 3.92
N HIS A 49 9.96 -12.16 4.57
CA HIS A 49 9.97 -12.50 5.99
C HIS A 49 9.50 -11.32 6.84
N VAL A 50 10.06 -10.13 6.63
CA VAL A 50 9.69 -8.90 7.34
C VAL A 50 8.21 -8.57 7.11
N THR A 51 7.75 -8.60 5.86
CA THR A 51 6.34 -8.37 5.52
C THR A 51 5.41 -9.37 6.22
N THR A 52 5.80 -10.65 6.30
CA THR A 52 5.00 -11.66 7.00
C THR A 52 4.92 -11.37 8.51
N THR A 53 6.05 -11.01 9.12
CA THR A 53 6.12 -10.67 10.55
C THR A 53 5.29 -9.43 10.85
N LEU A 54 5.43 -8.38 10.02
CA LEU A 54 4.64 -7.16 10.15
C LEU A 54 3.15 -7.41 9.92
N GLY A 55 2.78 -8.22 8.93
CA GLY A 55 1.39 -8.58 8.66
C GLY A 55 0.74 -9.31 9.84
N LYS A 56 1.47 -10.22 10.48
CA LYS A 56 0.99 -10.92 11.70
C LYS A 56 0.85 -9.99 12.90
N SER A 57 1.72 -8.98 13.01
CA SER A 57 1.72 -8.04 14.15
C SER A 57 0.71 -6.89 13.97
N LEU A 58 0.78 -6.21 12.84
CA LEU A 58 0.06 -4.96 12.54
C LEU A 58 -1.18 -5.19 11.68
N GLY A 59 -1.25 -6.30 10.95
CA GLY A 59 -2.38 -6.65 10.09
C GLY A 59 -2.18 -6.22 8.63
N CYS A 60 -3.09 -6.70 7.79
CA CYS A 60 -3.19 -6.32 6.39
C CYS A 60 -3.47 -4.82 6.28
N HIS A 61 -2.67 -4.08 5.49
CA HIS A 61 -2.86 -2.64 5.31
C HIS A 61 -4.23 -2.29 4.68
N THR A 62 -4.86 -3.23 3.96
CA THR A 62 -6.17 -3.06 3.33
C THR A 62 -7.35 -3.34 4.26
N CYS A 63 -7.32 -4.44 5.02
CA CYS A 63 -8.48 -4.93 5.77
C CYS A 63 -8.23 -5.21 7.26
N GLY A 64 -7.01 -4.98 7.74
CA GLY A 64 -6.62 -5.18 9.14
C GLY A 64 -6.42 -6.64 9.56
N SER A 65 -6.74 -7.63 8.71
CA SER A 65 -6.57 -9.06 9.06
C SER A 65 -5.13 -9.39 9.41
N LYS A 66 -4.93 -10.01 10.57
CA LYS A 66 -3.62 -10.53 11.04
C LYS A 66 -3.39 -12.00 10.68
N VAL A 67 -4.33 -12.60 9.95
CA VAL A 67 -4.36 -14.04 9.65
C VAL A 67 -4.16 -14.28 8.15
N GLY A 68 -3.36 -15.30 7.85
CA GLY A 68 -3.14 -15.81 6.50
C GLY A 68 -1.75 -15.49 5.94
N PRO A 69 -1.48 -15.93 4.71
CA PRO A 69 -0.26 -15.57 4.02
C PRO A 69 -0.30 -14.10 3.63
N PHE A 70 0.78 -13.39 3.94
CA PHE A 70 1.00 -12.01 3.55
C PHE A 70 1.91 -11.93 2.32
N VAL A 71 1.54 -11.05 1.41
CA VAL A 71 2.37 -10.64 0.27
C VAL A 71 2.84 -9.21 0.49
N SER A 72 3.95 -8.88 -0.17
CA SER A 72 4.56 -7.55 -0.10
C SER A 72 3.97 -6.70 -1.22
N ASP A 73 2.97 -5.89 -0.91
CA ASP A 73 2.39 -4.95 -1.86
C ASP A 73 3.23 -3.67 -1.90
N LEU A 74 3.62 -3.22 -3.09
CA LEU A 74 4.44 -2.03 -3.27
C LEU A 74 3.53 -0.85 -3.57
N CYS A 75 3.40 0.08 -2.62
CA CYS A 75 2.48 1.20 -2.72
C CYS A 75 3.23 2.55 -2.75
N PRO A 76 3.02 3.40 -3.77
CA PRO A 76 2.35 3.08 -5.05
C PRO A 76 3.19 2.14 -5.92
N PRO A 77 2.59 1.41 -6.89
CA PRO A 77 3.32 0.48 -7.73
C PRO A 77 4.33 1.19 -8.63
N THR A 78 5.45 0.52 -8.93
CA THR A 78 6.52 1.09 -9.78
C THR A 78 6.01 1.51 -11.15
N ALA A 79 5.06 0.75 -11.72
CA ALA A 79 4.41 1.11 -12.97
C ALA A 79 3.74 2.49 -12.90
N ALA A 80 3.03 2.81 -11.81
CA ALA A 80 2.38 4.12 -11.65
C ALA A 80 3.41 5.26 -11.54
N ILE A 81 4.50 5.06 -10.80
CA ILE A 81 5.58 6.07 -10.73
C ILE A 81 6.24 6.26 -12.09
N SER A 82 6.45 5.18 -12.83
CA SER A 82 7.03 5.23 -14.18
C SER A 82 6.11 5.96 -15.17
N SER A 83 4.79 5.85 -15.01
CA SER A 83 3.78 6.53 -15.84
C SER A 83 3.54 7.99 -15.45
N GLY A 84 4.25 8.53 -14.45
CA GLY A 84 4.20 9.94 -14.08
C GLY A 84 3.41 10.27 -12.81
N PHE A 85 2.88 9.27 -12.10
CA PHE A 85 2.29 9.50 -10.78
C PHE A 85 3.34 10.09 -9.83
N GLY A 86 2.98 11.14 -9.09
CA GLY A 86 3.90 11.77 -8.15
C GLY A 86 4.98 12.65 -8.78
N ARG A 87 4.75 13.16 -10.01
CA ARG A 87 5.67 14.07 -10.71
C ARG A 87 5.16 15.51 -10.78
N THR A 88 4.24 15.90 -9.90
CA THR A 88 3.80 17.30 -9.85
C THR A 88 4.96 18.20 -9.41
N TRP A 89 4.85 19.51 -9.66
CA TRP A 89 5.87 20.47 -9.23
C TRP A 89 6.08 20.42 -7.71
N LEU A 90 5.01 20.21 -6.95
CA LEU A 90 5.04 20.09 -5.50
C LEU A 90 5.81 18.83 -5.07
N ASP A 91 5.55 17.69 -5.73
CA ASP A 91 6.24 16.44 -5.44
C ASP A 91 7.75 16.57 -5.65
N ARG A 92 8.19 17.29 -6.69
CA ARG A 92 9.62 17.51 -6.95
C ARG A 92 10.31 18.29 -5.84
N ILE A 93 9.62 19.26 -5.24
CA ILE A 93 10.14 20.07 -4.14
C ILE A 93 10.16 19.26 -2.83
N THR A 94 9.22 18.34 -2.62
CA THR A 94 9.13 17.52 -1.41
C THR A 94 9.93 16.21 -1.47
N GLY A 95 10.77 16.01 -2.49
CA GLY A 95 11.60 14.80 -2.63
C GLY A 95 10.91 13.60 -3.30
N GLY A 96 9.82 13.84 -4.02
CA GLY A 96 9.09 12.87 -4.83
C GLY A 96 8.15 11.96 -4.02
N VAL A 97 7.39 11.14 -4.74
CA VAL A 97 6.52 10.12 -4.12
C VAL A 97 7.36 8.94 -3.66
N LYS A 98 7.33 8.67 -2.36
CA LYS A 98 8.00 7.53 -1.74
C LYS A 98 7.17 6.26 -1.90
N GLN A 99 7.84 5.16 -2.23
CA GLN A 99 7.25 3.82 -2.24
C GLN A 99 7.49 3.10 -0.92
N TYR A 100 6.56 2.24 -0.54
CA TYR A 100 6.64 1.42 0.68
C TYR A 100 6.15 0.01 0.39
N TYR A 101 6.78 -0.97 1.03
CA TYR A 101 6.23 -2.32 1.06
C TYR A 101 5.25 -2.45 2.21
N LEU A 102 4.03 -2.87 1.88
CA LEU A 102 2.95 -3.04 2.83
C LEU A 102 2.52 -4.52 2.88
N PRO A 103 2.23 -5.06 4.08
CA PRO A 103 1.70 -6.40 4.21
C PRO A 103 0.25 -6.43 3.75
N GLN A 104 -0.02 -7.21 2.71
CA GLN A 104 -1.36 -7.44 2.20
C GLN A 104 -1.72 -8.92 2.33
N CYS A 105 -2.90 -9.24 2.84
CA CYS A 105 -3.34 -10.64 2.87
C CYS A 105 -3.67 -11.14 1.46
N SER A 106 -3.52 -12.45 1.23
CA SER A 106 -3.82 -13.09 -0.06
C SER A 106 -5.22 -12.80 -0.60
N VAL A 107 -6.24 -12.66 0.26
CA VAL A 107 -7.61 -12.35 -0.15
C VAL A 107 -7.68 -10.95 -0.77
N CYS A 108 -7.18 -9.93 -0.06
CA CYS A 108 -7.17 -8.54 -0.57
C CYS A 108 -6.30 -8.42 -1.83
N SER A 109 -5.15 -9.10 -1.85
CA SER A 109 -4.28 -9.15 -3.02
C SER A 109 -5.01 -9.75 -4.23
N GLY A 110 -5.74 -10.86 -4.06
CA GLY A 110 -6.52 -11.48 -5.13
C GLY A 110 -7.63 -10.58 -5.68
N ILE A 111 -8.33 -9.85 -4.81
CA ILE A 111 -9.34 -8.85 -5.23
C ILE A 111 -8.68 -7.74 -6.05
N GLN A 112 -7.56 -7.20 -5.56
CA GLN A 112 -6.80 -6.15 -6.25
C GLN A 112 -6.30 -6.61 -7.62
N SER A 113 -5.70 -7.80 -7.71
CA SER A 113 -5.24 -8.37 -8.98
C SER A 113 -6.39 -8.56 -9.97
N ARG A 114 -7.56 -8.99 -9.50
CA ARG A 114 -8.75 -9.16 -10.34
C ARG A 114 -9.23 -7.82 -10.90
N VAL A 115 -9.30 -6.78 -10.08
CA VAL A 115 -9.69 -5.43 -10.52
C VAL A 115 -8.70 -4.88 -11.55
N LEU A 116 -7.39 -5.05 -11.32
CA LEU A 116 -6.37 -4.64 -12.28
C LEU A 116 -6.47 -5.42 -13.60
N TYR A 117 -6.71 -6.73 -13.54
CA TYR A 117 -6.89 -7.55 -14.72
C TYR A 117 -8.08 -7.07 -15.56
N TYR A 118 -9.23 -6.84 -14.94
CA TYR A 118 -10.41 -6.33 -15.66
C TYR A 118 -10.15 -4.96 -16.27
N ASN A 119 -9.61 -4.01 -15.50
CA ASN A 119 -9.34 -2.66 -16.01
C ASN A 119 -8.29 -2.63 -17.14
N ALA A 120 -7.36 -3.59 -17.18
CA ALA A 120 -6.36 -3.67 -18.25
C ALA A 120 -6.91 -4.29 -19.56
N HIS A 121 -8.00 -5.07 -19.49
CA HIS A 121 -8.55 -5.79 -20.64
C HIS A 121 -9.92 -5.27 -21.08
N GLN A 122 -10.46 -4.22 -20.46
CA GLN A 122 -11.61 -3.52 -21.02
C GLN A 122 -11.15 -2.56 -22.12
N PRO A 123 -11.74 -2.61 -23.33
CA PRO A 123 -11.53 -1.56 -24.32
C PRO A 123 -12.02 -0.24 -23.73
N LEU A 124 -11.19 0.78 -23.79
CA LEU A 124 -11.61 2.16 -23.56
C LEU A 124 -12.43 2.58 -24.78
N TRP A 125 -13.69 2.13 -24.81
CA TRP A 125 -14.70 2.38 -25.85
C TRP A 125 -14.20 2.21 -27.30
#